data_AF-A0A542S605-F1
#
_entry.id   AF-A0A542S605-F1
#
_cell.length_a   1.000
_cell.length_b   1.000
_cell.length_c   1.000
_cell.angle_alpha   90.00
_cell.angle_beta   90.00
_cell.angle_gamma   90.00
#
_symmetry.space_group_name_H-M   'P 1'
#
loop_
_entity.id
_entity.type
_entity.pdbx_description
1 polymer ?
#
loop_
_entity_poly.entity_id
_entity_poly.type
_entity_poly.pdbx_seq_one_letter_code
_entity_poly.pdbx_strand_id
1 'polypeptide(L)'
;MFGIGFGELVVIAFLAVLVFGPDKLPDLARQAGRLMRELRKFATNARDELRSELGPEYADLELTDLDPRAIVRKHIAEAMAELDDLEDTIRSAGEDDSPAPVRMLEPGELPPYDFEAT
;
A
#
# COMPACT_ATOMS: atom_id res chain seq x y z
N MET A 1 3.29 -13.42 24.93
CA MET A 1 3.10 -14.40 26.02
C MET A 1 2.81 -15.81 25.49
N PHE A 2 3.60 -16.31 24.53
CA PHE A 2 3.62 -17.71 24.13
C PHE A 2 5.07 -18.07 23.79
N GLY A 3 5.79 -18.59 24.78
CA GLY A 3 7.13 -19.15 24.62
C GLY A 3 7.00 -20.65 24.43
N ILE A 4 6.68 -21.08 23.20
CA ILE A 4 6.75 -22.50 22.85
C ILE A 4 8.19 -22.79 22.44
N GLY A 5 8.92 -23.49 23.31
CA GLY A 5 10.25 -23.99 23.00
C GLY A 5 10.19 -25.26 22.16
N PHE A 6 11.36 -25.70 21.70
CA PHE A 6 11.49 -26.96 20.97
C PHE A 6 10.99 -28.15 21.80
N GLY A 7 11.23 -28.13 23.12
CA GLY A 7 10.77 -29.18 24.04
C GLY A 7 9.24 -29.28 24.11
N GLU A 8 8.54 -28.17 24.29
CA GLU A 8 7.07 -28.16 24.31
C GLU A 8 6.48 -28.64 22.97
N LEU A 9 7.08 -28.27 21.84
CA LEU A 9 6.62 -28.71 20.52
C LEU A 9 6.72 -30.23 20.34
N VAL A 10 7.79 -30.85 20.84
CA VAL A 10 7.94 -32.32 20.83
C VAL A 10 6.88 -33.00 21.70
N VAL A 11 6.57 -32.45 22.88
CA VAL A 11 5.52 -32.99 23.77
C VAL A 11 4.15 -32.94 23.09
N ILE A 12 3.82 -31.83 22.43
CA ILE A 12 2.57 -31.68 21.69
C ILE A 12 2.50 -32.68 20.53
N ALA A 13 3.59 -32.83 19.76
CA ALA A 13 3.66 -33.79 18.67
C ALA A 13 3.47 -35.23 19.17
N PHE A 14 4.08 -35.58 20.30
CA PHE A 14 3.91 -36.90 20.91
C PHE A 14 2.47 -37.15 21.38
N LEU A 15 1.85 -36.16 22.01
CA LEU A 15 0.42 -36.21 22.39
C LEU A 15 -0.48 -36.38 21.17
N ALA A 16 -0.22 -35.65 20.08
CA ALA A 16 -0.96 -35.80 18.84
C ALA A 16 -0.82 -37.23 18.27
N VAL A 17 0.39 -37.80 18.30
CA VAL A 17 0.62 -39.19 17.87
C VAL A 17 -0.14 -40.18 18.75
N LEU A 18 -0.21 -39.98 20.06
CA LEU A 18 -0.97 -40.86 20.96
C LEU A 18 -2.49 -40.78 20.73
N VAL A 19 -3.02 -39.58 20.51
CA VAL A 19 -4.46 -39.37 20.34
C VAL A 19 -4.95 -39.87 18.98
N PHE A 20 -4.22 -39.54 17.91
CA PHE A 20 -4.65 -39.84 16.55
C PHE A 20 -4.01 -41.10 15.97
N GLY A 21 -2.85 -41.51 16.48
CA GLY A 21 -2.03 -42.60 15.97
C GLY A 21 -0.95 -42.12 14.99
N PRO A 22 0.26 -42.74 15.00
CA PRO A 22 1.37 -42.37 14.12
C PRO A 22 1.04 -42.60 12.64
N ASP A 23 0.19 -43.57 12.33
CA ASP A 23 -0.19 -43.90 10.95
C ASP A 23 -1.21 -42.92 10.37
N LYS A 24 -2.07 -42.32 11.22
CA LYS A 24 -3.15 -41.42 10.78
C LYS A 24 -2.69 -39.98 10.57
N LEU A 25 -1.75 -39.50 11.37
CA LEU A 25 -1.19 -38.15 11.21
C LEU A 25 -0.63 -37.84 9.82
N PRO A 26 0.21 -38.69 9.19
CA PRO A 26 0.72 -38.40 7.85
C PRO A 26 -0.39 -38.41 6.80
N ASP A 27 -1.41 -39.25 6.94
CA ASP A 27 -2.56 -39.27 6.04
C ASP A 27 -3.40 -37.99 6.17
N LEU A 28 -3.62 -37.49 7.39
CA LEU A 28 -4.30 -36.22 7.64
C LEU A 28 -3.50 -35.03 7.10
N ALA A 29 -2.18 -35.01 7.32
CA ALA A 29 -1.31 -33.97 6.78
C ALA A 29 -1.31 -33.95 5.24
N ARG A 30 -1.30 -35.14 4.62
CA ARG A 30 -1.42 -35.28 3.15
C ARG A 30 -2.75 -34.76 2.63
N GLN A 31 -3.85 -35.06 3.31
CA GLN A 31 -5.18 -34.57 2.95
C GLN A 31 -5.28 -33.05 3.09
N ALA A 32 -4.83 -32.50 4.21
CA ALA A 32 -4.78 -31.05 4.44
C ALA A 32 -3.89 -30.36 3.39
N GLY A 33 -2.73 -30.94 3.06
CA GLY A 33 -1.85 -30.41 2.03
C GLY A 33 -2.46 -30.42 0.63
N ARG A 34 -3.22 -31.47 0.27
CA ARG A 34 -3.97 -31.52 -0.98
C ARG A 34 -5.05 -30.44 -1.03
N LEU A 35 -5.84 -30.33 0.03
CA LEU A 35 -6.87 -29.29 0.17
C LEU A 35 -6.25 -27.88 0.03
N MET A 36 -5.14 -27.62 0.73
CA MET A 36 -4.46 -26.33 0.66
C MET A 36 -3.98 -26.00 -0.75
N ARG A 37 -3.50 -27.01 -1.49
CA ARG A 37 -3.07 -26.86 -2.88
C ARG A 37 -4.23 -26.60 -3.83
N GLU A 38 -5.37 -27.26 -3.62
CA GLU A 38 -6.60 -27.02 -4.38
C GLU A 38 -7.16 -25.62 -4.10
N LEU A 39 -7.22 -25.21 -2.84
CA LEU A 39 -7.60 -23.85 -2.44
C LEU A 39 -6.69 -22.80 -3.08
N ARG A 40 -5.37 -23.00 -3.04
CA ARG A 40 -4.42 -22.09 -3.70
C ARG A 40 -4.68 -22.00 -5.19
N LYS A 41 -4.92 -23.14 -5.87
CA LYS A 41 -5.22 -23.17 -7.30
C LYS A 41 -6.51 -22.43 -7.62
N PHE A 42 -7.56 -22.65 -6.83
CA PHE A 42 -8.83 -21.95 -6.98
C PHE A 42 -8.67 -20.44 -6.78
N ALA A 43 -7.95 -20.02 -5.74
CA ALA A 43 -7.66 -18.61 -5.48
C ALA A 43 -6.85 -17.96 -6.62
N THR A 44 -5.85 -18.65 -7.17
CA THR A 44 -5.09 -18.16 -8.33
C THR A 44 -5.97 -18.03 -9.57
N ASN A 45 -6.76 -19.06 -9.89
CA ASN A 45 -7.64 -19.03 -11.06
C ASN A 45 -8.68 -17.90 -10.95
N ALA A 46 -9.30 -17.73 -9.78
CA ALA A 46 -10.27 -16.66 -9.55
C ALA A 46 -9.62 -15.28 -9.71
N ARG A 47 -8.38 -15.09 -9.23
CA ARG A 47 -7.62 -13.85 -9.45
C ARG A 47 -7.34 -13.62 -10.93
N ASP A 48 -6.95 -14.67 -11.66
CA ASP A 48 -6.68 -14.59 -13.10
C ASP A 48 -7.94 -14.25 -13.91
N GLU A 49 -9.09 -14.81 -13.52
CA GLU A 49 -10.40 -14.52 -14.14
C GLU A 49 -10.83 -13.07 -13.87
N LEU A 50 -10.74 -12.60 -12.62
CA LEU A 50 -11.00 -11.20 -12.25
C LEU A 50 -10.08 -10.22 -13.01
N ARG A 51 -8.79 -10.55 -13.14
CA ARG A 51 -7.82 -9.77 -13.93
C ARG A 51 -8.21 -9.70 -15.41
N SER A 52 -8.74 -10.79 -15.96
CA SER A 52 -9.14 -10.87 -17.36
C SER A 52 -10.40 -10.06 -17.67
N GLU A 53 -11.33 -9.96 -16.71
CA GLU A 53 -12.63 -9.28 -16.89
C GLU A 53 -12.61 -7.81 -16.49
N LEU A 54 -11.91 -7.45 -15.40
CA LEU A 54 -11.92 -6.10 -14.85
C LEU A 54 -10.67 -5.28 -15.24
N GLY A 55 -9.70 -5.91 -15.89
CA GLY A 55 -8.45 -5.29 -16.29
C GLY A 55 -7.37 -5.31 -15.19
N PRO A 56 -6.11 -4.97 -15.53
CA PRO A 56 -4.96 -5.12 -14.64
C PRO A 56 -5.02 -4.25 -13.38
N GLU A 57 -5.86 -3.20 -13.33
CA GLU A 57 -6.01 -2.31 -12.17
C GLU A 57 -6.62 -2.99 -10.94
N TYR A 58 -7.41 -4.06 -11.11
CA TYR A 58 -8.06 -4.78 -10.00
C TYR A 58 -7.36 -6.11 -9.65
N ALA A 59 -6.26 -6.43 -10.34
CA ALA A 59 -5.53 -7.70 -10.21
C ALA A 59 -4.69 -7.80 -8.93
N ASP A 60 -4.28 -6.64 -8.38
CA ASP A 60 -3.41 -6.54 -7.21
C ASP A 60 -4.18 -6.26 -5.91
N LEU A 61 -5.48 -6.60 -5.85
CA LEU A 61 -6.19 -6.64 -4.57
C LEU A 61 -5.63 -7.80 -3.73
N GLU A 62 -4.55 -7.52 -3.02
CA GLU A 62 -4.03 -8.40 -1.99
C GLU A 62 -5.07 -8.48 -0.87
N LEU A 63 -5.34 -9.69 -0.37
CA LEU A 63 -6.27 -9.89 0.75
C LEU A 63 -5.80 -9.17 2.04
N THR A 64 -4.55 -8.68 2.06
CA THR A 64 -3.96 -7.81 3.08
C THR A 64 -4.38 -6.34 2.94
N ASP A 65 -4.76 -5.91 1.73
CA ASP A 65 -5.31 -4.57 1.45
C ASP A 65 -6.79 -4.43 1.82
N LEU A 66 -7.43 -5.51 2.28
CA LEU A 66 -8.77 -5.43 2.90
C LEU A 66 -8.74 -4.78 4.30
N ASP A 67 -7.62 -4.18 4.72
CA ASP A 67 -7.62 -3.19 5.79
C ASP A 67 -7.93 -1.82 5.17
N PRO A 68 -9.15 -1.25 5.35
CA PRO A 68 -9.56 -0.01 4.71
C PRO A 68 -8.62 1.16 5.00
N ARG A 69 -7.85 1.08 6.09
CA ARG A 69 -6.84 2.10 6.45
C ARG A 69 -5.60 2.06 5.57
N ALA A 70 -5.20 0.89 5.07
CA ALA A 70 -4.04 0.75 4.19
C ALA A 70 -4.31 1.35 2.80
N ILE A 71 -5.49 1.06 2.23
CA ILE A 71 -5.94 1.62 0.95
C ILE A 71 -6.02 3.14 1.02
N VAL A 72 -6.65 3.69 2.07
CA VAL A 72 -6.76 5.14 2.27
C VAL A 72 -5.39 5.79 2.43
N ARG A 73 -4.47 5.15 3.18
CA ARG A 73 -3.11 5.67 3.35
C ARG A 73 -2.32 5.70 2.03
N LYS A 74 -2.46 4.67 1.18
CA LYS A 74 -1.81 4.62 -0.13
C LYS A 74 -2.33 5.74 -1.04
N HIS A 75 -3.64 5.91 -1.13
CA HIS A 75 -4.26 6.97 -1.94
C HIS A 75 -3.92 8.38 -1.42
N ILE A 76 -3.87 8.57 -0.09
CA ILE A 76 -3.44 9.85 0.49
C ILE A 76 -1.96 10.12 0.18
N ALA A 77 -1.09 9.11 0.31
CA ALA A 77 0.34 9.26 0.03
C ALA A 77 0.61 9.58 -1.44
N GLU A 78 -0.12 8.94 -2.35
CA GLU A 78 -0.05 9.19 -3.79
C GLU A 78 -0.56 10.59 -4.15
N ALA A 79 -1.72 10.99 -3.62
CA ALA A 79 -2.24 12.35 -3.80
C ALA A 79 -1.31 13.43 -3.22
N MET A 80 -0.64 13.15 -2.09
CA MET A 80 0.34 14.06 -1.53
C MET A 80 1.60 14.19 -2.40
N ALA A 81 2.08 13.10 -2.98
CA ALA A 81 3.23 13.13 -3.89
C ALA A 81 2.92 13.90 -5.17
N GLU A 82 1.73 13.72 -5.74
CA GLU A 82 1.29 14.42 -6.95
C GLU A 82 1.14 15.95 -6.71
N LEU A 83 0.73 16.35 -5.51
CA LEU A 83 0.70 17.75 -5.09
C LEU A 83 2.11 18.34 -4.90
N ASP A 84 3.05 17.57 -4.36
CA ASP A 84 4.45 17.98 -4.17
C ASP A 84 5.14 18.19 -5.53
N ASP A 85 4.94 17.27 -6.47
CA ASP A 85 5.43 17.39 -7.86
C ASP A 85 4.83 18.62 -8.57
N LEU A 86 3.56 18.93 -8.33
CA LEU A 86 2.90 20.12 -8.88
C LEU A 86 3.43 21.39 -8.23
N GLU A 87 3.67 21.39 -6.91
CA GLU A 87 4.26 22.51 -6.17
C GLU A 87 5.68 22.79 -6.66
N ASP A 88 6.49 21.76 -6.87
CA ASP A 88 7.84 21.89 -7.44
C ASP A 88 7.81 22.35 -8.89
N THR A 89 6.82 21.92 -9.69
CA THR A 89 6.63 22.44 -11.05
C THR A 89 6.24 23.92 -11.04
N ILE A 90 5.36 24.34 -10.12
CA ILE A 90 4.98 25.75 -9.95
C ILE A 90 6.16 26.57 -9.44
N ARG A 91 6.94 26.04 -8.49
CA ARG A 91 8.14 26.68 -7.93
C ARG A 91 9.22 26.84 -9.01
N SER A 92 9.42 25.81 -9.83
CA SER A 92 10.37 25.83 -10.94
C SER A 92 9.90 26.74 -12.09
N ALA A 93 8.59 26.84 -12.33
CA ALA A 93 8.01 27.84 -13.24
C ALA A 93 8.05 29.26 -12.66
N GLY A 94 8.07 29.40 -11.34
CA GLY A 94 8.20 30.67 -10.61
C GLY A 94 9.64 31.10 -10.33
N GLU A 95 10.65 30.30 -10.69
CA GLU A 95 12.05 30.64 -10.45
C GLU A 95 12.59 31.69 -11.45
N ASP A 96 11.84 31.99 -12.51
CA ASP A 96 12.05 33.15 -13.41
C ASP A 96 11.21 34.39 -13.02
N ASP A 97 10.33 34.28 -12.01
CA ASP A 97 9.51 35.38 -11.49
C ASP A 97 9.72 35.50 -9.98
N SER A 98 10.96 35.80 -9.58
CA SER A 98 11.17 36.46 -8.29
C SER A 98 10.33 37.73 -8.30
N PRO A 99 9.30 37.91 -7.46
CA PRO A 99 8.66 39.21 -7.35
C PRO A 99 9.76 40.17 -6.96
N ALA A 100 10.02 41.16 -7.83
CA ALA A 100 11.05 42.16 -7.61
C ALA A 100 10.94 42.61 -6.14
N PRO A 101 12.05 42.65 -5.38
CA PRO A 101 11.98 42.96 -3.96
C PRO A 101 11.17 44.23 -3.82
N VAL A 102 10.04 44.15 -3.11
CA VAL A 102 9.08 45.26 -2.97
C VAL A 102 9.86 46.42 -2.35
N ARG A 103 10.34 47.32 -3.22
CA ARG A 103 11.14 48.46 -2.81
C ARG A 103 10.22 49.34 -1.99
N MET A 104 10.48 49.44 -0.69
CA MET A 104 9.85 50.47 0.14
C MET A 104 10.20 51.82 -0.47
N LEU A 105 9.16 52.54 -0.90
CA LEU A 105 9.30 53.90 -1.43
C LEU A 105 9.95 54.79 -0.37
N GLU A 106 10.96 55.55 -0.75
CA GLU A 106 11.53 56.51 0.19
C GLU A 106 10.52 57.66 0.45
N PRO A 107 10.50 58.28 1.64
CA PRO A 107 9.53 59.32 1.96
C PRO A 107 9.59 60.49 0.95
N GLY A 108 8.56 60.61 0.10
CA GLY A 108 8.47 61.61 -0.97
C GLY A 108 8.58 61.06 -2.40
N GLU A 109 8.86 59.77 -2.57
CA GLU A 109 8.83 59.10 -3.87
C GLU A 109 7.37 58.78 -4.25
N LEU A 110 6.92 59.30 -5.39
CA LEU A 110 5.59 59.01 -5.92
C LEU A 110 5.59 57.62 -6.54
N PRO A 111 4.59 56.77 -6.24
CA PRO A 111 4.52 55.45 -6.85
C PRO A 111 4.40 55.59 -8.38
N PRO A 112 4.98 54.65 -9.15
CA PRO A 112 4.87 54.68 -10.60
C PRO A 112 3.38 54.61 -10.99
N TYR A 113 2.93 55.56 -11.82
CA TYR A 113 1.57 55.63 -12.32
C TYR A 113 1.50 54.96 -13.69
N ASP A 114 0.59 54.00 -13.83
CA ASP A 114 0.33 53.32 -15.10
C ASP A 114 -0.75 54.09 -15.88
N PHE A 115 -0.35 54.64 -17.03
CA PHE A 115 -1.25 55.40 -17.90
C PHE A 115 -2.06 54.50 -18.85
N GLU A 116 -1.77 53.20 -18.92
CA GLU A 116 -2.45 52.25 -19.79
C GLU A 116 -3.65 51.54 -19.12
N ALA A 117 -3.90 51.79 -17.83
CA ALA A 117 -5.09 51.31 -17.15
C ALA A 117 -6.34 52.12 -17.58
N THR A 118 -7.06 51.64 -18.60
CA THR A 118 -8.40 52.11 -18.99
C THR A 118 -9.35 50.93 -19.19
#